data_AF-A0A239SZF5-F1
#
_entry.id   AF-A0A239SZF5-F1
#
_cell.length_a   1.000
_cell.length_b   1.000
_cell.length_c   1.000
_cell.angle_alpha   90.00
_cell.angle_beta   90.00
_cell.angle_gamma   90.00
#
_symmetry.space_group_name_H-M   'P 1'
#
loop_
_entity.id
_entity.type
_entity.pdbx_description
1 polymer ?
#
loop_
_entity_poly.entity_id
_entity_poly.type
_entity_poly.pdbx_seq_one_letter_code
_entity_poly.pdbx_strand_id
1 'polypeptide(L)'
;MGTTDKLTPKQEKFLLALMTSKTIDEATQKAGIARTTGYNYMKSLTFRRAYRKARTDVVQQTTALLQSASVEAVEVLREIMLDKSVSPYARQQSAQTVLTMAYKAHEVENVLEVVEELEARFEDEPSD
;
A
#
# COMPACT_ATOMS: atom_id res chain seq x y z
N MET A 1 -14.87 24.59 19.14
CA MET A 1 -13.68 23.97 19.77
C MET A 1 -13.85 22.46 19.67
N GLY A 2 -13.36 21.84 18.59
CA GLY A 2 -13.57 20.43 18.31
C GLY A 2 -12.69 19.58 19.22
N THR A 3 -13.30 18.85 20.14
CA THR A 3 -12.61 17.91 21.03
C THR A 3 -11.75 16.98 20.18
N THR A 4 -10.44 16.95 20.43
CA THR A 4 -9.54 15.99 19.80
C THR A 4 -9.97 14.62 20.29
N ASP A 5 -10.70 13.92 19.43
CA ASP A 5 -11.36 12.67 19.72
C ASP A 5 -10.26 11.58 19.80
N LYS A 6 -9.55 11.55 20.93
CA LYS A 6 -8.42 10.65 21.19
C LYS A 6 -8.93 9.31 21.69
N LEU A 7 -8.26 8.24 21.28
CA LEU A 7 -8.55 6.90 21.77
C LEU A 7 -8.22 6.80 23.27
N THR A 8 -9.03 6.03 23.98
CA THR A 8 -8.68 5.60 25.33
C THR A 8 -7.57 4.53 25.30
N PRO A 9 -6.81 4.32 26.38
CA PRO A 9 -5.76 3.29 26.41
C PRO A 9 -6.26 1.88 26.08
N LYS A 10 -7.51 1.55 26.46
CA LYS A 10 -8.13 0.27 26.10
C LYS A 10 -8.42 0.16 24.60
N GLN A 11 -8.84 1.26 23.98
CA GLN A 11 -9.03 1.33 22.53
C GLN A 11 -7.70 1.24 21.79
N GLU A 12 -6.64 1.91 22.25
CA GLU A 12 -5.31 1.80 21.64
C GLU A 12 -4.77 0.37 21.69
N LYS A 13 -4.90 -0.31 22.84
CA LYS A 13 -4.52 -1.72 22.98
C LYS A 13 -5.32 -2.62 22.04
N PHE A 14 -6.63 -2.37 21.92
CA PHE A 14 -7.48 -3.10 20.98
C PHE A 14 -7.13 -2.82 19.52
N LEU A 15 -6.79 -1.58 19.17
CA LEU A 15 -6.33 -1.19 17.83
C LEU A 15 -5.06 -1.98 17.44
N LEU A 16 -4.05 -2.04 18.32
CA LEU A 16 -2.82 -2.81 18.08
C LEU A 16 -3.10 -4.31 17.91
N ALA A 17 -3.99 -4.85 18.74
CA ALA A 17 -4.43 -6.23 18.61
C ALA A 17 -5.13 -6.48 17.25
N LEU A 18 -6.00 -5.56 16.83
CA LEU A 18 -6.75 -5.65 15.58
C LEU A 18 -5.85 -5.61 14.35
N MET A 19 -4.78 -4.81 14.38
CA MET A 19 -3.78 -4.72 13.31
C MET A 19 -3.00 -6.03 13.08
N THR A 20 -3.02 -6.96 14.03
CA THR A 20 -2.20 -8.19 14.00
C THR A 20 -3.02 -9.48 14.15
N SER A 21 -4.35 -9.39 14.12
CA SER A 21 -5.26 -10.53 14.29
C SER A 21 -6.05 -10.77 13.01
N LYS A 22 -6.48 -12.02 12.77
CA LYS A 22 -7.31 -12.36 11.60
C LYS A 22 -8.78 -11.99 11.80
N THR A 23 -9.22 -11.89 13.05
CA THR A 23 -10.62 -11.62 13.39
C THR A 23 -10.74 -10.61 14.54
N ILE A 24 -11.91 -9.95 14.63
CA ILE A 24 -12.25 -9.08 15.77
C ILE A 24 -12.23 -9.88 17.08
N ASP A 25 -12.68 -11.12 17.07
CA ASP A 25 -12.75 -11.97 18.26
C ASP A 25 -11.35 -12.25 18.82
N GLU A 26 -10.43 -12.66 17.96
CA GLU A 26 -9.01 -12.82 18.30
C GLU A 26 -8.40 -11.51 18.83
N ALA A 27 -8.71 -10.39 18.18
CA ALA A 27 -8.23 -9.08 18.63
C ALA A 27 -8.78 -8.71 20.01
N THR A 28 -10.05 -9.01 20.32
CA THR A 28 -10.62 -8.75 21.65
C THR A 28 -9.98 -9.58 22.74
N GLN A 29 -9.71 -10.87 22.47
CA GLN A 29 -8.98 -11.74 23.39
C GLN A 29 -7.57 -11.22 23.65
N LYS A 30 -6.83 -10.88 22.58
CA LYS A 30 -5.46 -10.35 22.67
C LYS A 30 -5.39 -8.99 23.39
N ALA A 31 -6.41 -8.16 23.23
CA ALA A 31 -6.54 -6.89 23.94
C ALA A 31 -6.98 -7.06 25.41
N GLY A 32 -7.54 -8.21 25.78
CA GLY A 32 -8.10 -8.46 27.11
C GLY A 32 -9.39 -7.68 27.36
N ILE A 33 -10.26 -7.56 26.34
CA ILE A 33 -11.56 -6.89 26.44
C ILE A 33 -12.70 -7.85 26.10
N ALA A 34 -13.90 -7.56 26.61
CA ALA A 34 -15.09 -8.31 26.23
C ALA A 34 -15.40 -8.11 24.74
N ARG A 35 -15.91 -9.18 24.10
CA ARG A 35 -16.31 -9.17 22.68
C ARG A 35 -17.23 -7.98 22.37
N THR A 36 -18.29 -7.82 23.17
CA THR A 36 -19.27 -6.72 23.04
C THR A 36 -18.60 -5.34 23.07
N THR A 37 -17.60 -5.14 23.92
CA THR A 37 -16.83 -3.89 23.98
C THR A 37 -16.06 -3.63 22.68
N GLY A 38 -15.38 -4.64 22.14
CA GLY A 38 -14.65 -4.51 20.87
C GLY A 38 -15.57 -4.17 19.68
N TYR A 39 -16.71 -4.86 19.58
CA TYR A 39 -17.72 -4.54 18.56
C TYR A 39 -18.33 -3.13 18.75
N ASN A 40 -18.50 -2.67 19.99
CA ASN A 40 -18.93 -1.30 20.25
C ASN A 40 -17.87 -0.26 19.85
N TYR A 41 -16.58 -0.54 20.08
CA TYR A 41 -15.51 0.31 19.55
C TYR A 41 -15.55 0.39 18.02
N MET A 42 -15.81 -0.71 17.32
CA MET A 42 -15.93 -0.70 15.85
C MET A 42 -17.11 0.15 15.33
N LYS A 43 -18.12 0.44 16.15
CA LYS A 43 -19.21 1.36 15.77
C LYS A 43 -18.82 2.84 15.91
N SER A 44 -17.83 3.15 16.77
CA SER A 44 -17.33 4.51 16.95
C SER A 44 -16.65 5.04 15.68
N LEU A 45 -17.05 6.23 15.24
CA LEU A 45 -16.39 6.91 14.11
C LEU A 45 -14.92 7.21 14.41
N THR A 46 -14.64 7.64 15.63
CA THR A 46 -13.31 7.94 16.17
C THR A 46 -12.38 6.73 16.05
N PHE A 47 -12.83 5.58 16.54
CA PHE A 47 -12.07 4.34 16.47
C PHE A 47 -11.87 3.88 15.02
N ARG A 48 -12.92 3.92 14.18
CA ARG A 48 -12.80 3.55 12.76
C ARG A 48 -11.83 4.45 11.99
N ARG A 49 -11.77 5.74 12.31
CA ARG A 49 -10.78 6.67 11.73
C ARG A 49 -9.37 6.29 12.15
N ALA A 50 -9.13 6.06 13.44
CA ALA A 50 -7.83 5.62 13.93
C ALA A 50 -7.39 4.28 13.33
N TYR A 51 -8.30 3.32 13.20
CA TYR A 51 -8.02 2.02 12.58
C TYR A 51 -7.69 2.14 11.09
N ARG A 52 -8.48 2.92 10.33
CA ARG A 52 -8.16 3.18 8.92
C ARG A 52 -6.80 3.86 8.78
N LYS A 53 -6.52 4.88 9.60
CA LYS A 53 -5.22 5.56 9.60
C LYS A 53 -4.07 4.57 9.87
N ALA A 54 -4.16 3.77 10.92
CA ALA A 54 -3.12 2.78 11.23
C ALA A 54 -2.90 1.78 10.08
N ARG A 55 -3.96 1.33 9.41
CA ARG A 55 -3.85 0.49 8.21
C ARG A 55 -3.20 1.21 7.04
N THR A 56 -3.60 2.45 6.78
CA THR A 56 -3.00 3.27 5.71
C THR A 56 -1.51 3.49 5.98
N ASP A 57 -1.12 3.82 7.21
CA ASP A 57 0.28 4.06 7.58
C ASP A 57 1.13 2.79 7.34
N VAL A 58 0.63 1.59 7.68
CA VAL A 58 1.31 0.32 7.39
C VAL A 58 1.43 0.05 5.89
N VAL A 59 0.37 0.29 5.12
CA VAL A 59 0.40 0.13 3.66
C VAL A 59 1.41 1.09 3.04
N GLN A 60 1.42 2.35 3.45
CA GLN A 60 2.39 3.35 2.97
C GLN A 60 3.83 2.91 3.24
N GLN A 61 4.12 2.45 4.46
CA GLN A 61 5.46 1.94 4.79
C GLN A 61 5.84 0.71 3.95
N THR A 62 4.89 -0.21 3.75
CA THR A 62 5.10 -1.41 2.94
C THR A 62 5.35 -1.07 1.48
N THR A 63 4.59 -0.12 0.92
CA THR A 63 4.79 0.39 -0.44
C THR A 63 6.15 1.03 -0.61
N ALA A 64 6.60 1.85 0.35
CA ALA A 64 7.94 2.44 0.30
C ALA A 64 9.05 1.37 0.30
N LEU A 65 8.91 0.32 1.10
CA LEU A 65 9.84 -0.82 1.10
C LEU A 65 9.83 -1.56 -0.24
N LEU A 66 8.65 -1.80 -0.81
CA LEU A 66 8.53 -2.43 -2.14
C LEU A 66 9.16 -1.57 -3.23
N GLN A 67 8.99 -0.24 -3.19
CA GLN A 67 9.62 0.68 -4.13
C GLN A 67 11.14 0.60 -4.03
N SER A 68 11.72 0.62 -2.82
CA SER A 68 13.16 0.45 -2.61
C SER A 68 13.67 -0.89 -3.16
N ALA A 69 13.01 -1.99 -2.79
CA ALA A 69 13.39 -3.32 -3.25
C ALA A 69 13.29 -3.49 -4.78
N SER A 70 12.37 -2.75 -5.42
CA SER A 70 12.24 -2.74 -6.88
C SER A 70 13.43 -2.05 -7.55
N VAL A 71 13.98 -0.99 -6.96
CA VAL A 71 15.21 -0.34 -7.45
C VAL A 71 16.39 -1.31 -7.34
N GLU A 72 16.55 -1.96 -6.19
CA GLU A 72 17.61 -2.96 -5.98
C GLU A 72 17.48 -4.13 -6.97
N ALA A 73 16.25 -4.59 -7.26
CA ALA A 73 16.03 -5.65 -8.24
C ALA A 73 16.47 -5.23 -9.66
N VAL A 74 16.26 -3.97 -10.05
CA VAL A 74 16.73 -3.44 -11.35
C VAL A 74 18.26 -3.43 -11.40
N GLU A 75 18.93 -3.06 -10.30
CA GLU A 75 20.39 -3.11 -10.20
C GLU A 75 20.93 -4.54 -10.36
N VAL A 76 20.32 -5.51 -9.67
CA VAL A 76 20.67 -6.94 -9.80
C VAL A 76 20.51 -7.42 -11.24
N LEU A 77 19.39 -7.08 -11.91
CA LEU A 77 19.19 -7.45 -13.33
C LEU A 77 20.25 -6.81 -14.23
N ARG A 78 20.62 -5.55 -13.95
CA ARG A 78 21.68 -4.84 -14.69
C ARG A 78 23.04 -5.48 -14.50
N GLU A 79 23.39 -5.87 -13.27
CA GLU A 79 24.64 -6.57 -12.98
C GLU A 79 24.70 -7.92 -13.72
N ILE A 80 23.64 -8.73 -13.63
CA ILE A 80 23.58 -10.03 -14.30
C ILE A 80 23.73 -9.89 -15.82
N MET A 81 23.06 -8.93 -16.48
CA MET A 81 23.15 -8.80 -17.94
C MET A 81 24.54 -8.35 -18.43
N LEU A 82 25.28 -7.60 -17.60
CA LEU A 82 26.60 -7.05 -17.93
C LEU A 82 27.75 -7.99 -17.54
N ASP A 83 27.54 -8.89 -16.57
CA ASP A 83 28.55 -9.86 -16.15
C ASP A 83 28.79 -10.91 -17.26
N LYS A 84 30.03 -11.01 -17.71
CA LYS A 84 30.45 -11.94 -18.78
C LYS A 84 30.73 -13.35 -18.27
N SER A 85 30.83 -13.54 -16.96
CA SER A 85 31.07 -14.84 -16.32
C SER A 85 29.80 -15.69 -16.19
N VAL A 86 28.61 -15.04 -16.18
CA VAL A 86 27.31 -15.71 -16.20
C VAL A 86 26.97 -16.25 -17.58
N SER A 87 26.09 -17.27 -17.62
CA SER A 87 25.66 -17.88 -18.88
C SER A 87 25.06 -16.85 -19.85
N PRO A 88 25.28 -16.99 -21.18
CA PRO A 88 24.66 -16.12 -22.18
C PRO A 88 23.13 -16.04 -22.05
N TYR A 89 22.48 -17.15 -21.69
CA TYR A 89 21.04 -17.20 -21.48
C TYR A 89 20.60 -16.34 -20.29
N ALA A 90 21.24 -16.46 -19.12
CA ALA A 90 20.91 -15.64 -17.95
C ALA A 90 21.04 -14.14 -18.24
N ARG A 91 22.13 -13.76 -18.94
CA ARG A 91 22.35 -12.37 -19.36
C ARG A 91 21.26 -11.87 -20.30
N GLN A 92 20.87 -12.67 -21.28
CA GLN A 92 19.79 -12.36 -22.21
C GLN A 92 18.44 -12.24 -21.50
N GLN A 93 18.13 -13.13 -20.55
CA GLN A 93 16.89 -13.07 -19.77
C GLN A 93 16.81 -11.82 -18.89
N SER A 94 17.91 -11.43 -18.24
CA SER A 94 17.96 -10.19 -17.47
C SER A 94 17.76 -8.96 -18.36
N ALA A 95 18.43 -8.89 -19.52
CA ALA A 95 18.24 -7.81 -20.49
C ALA A 95 16.80 -7.75 -21.00
N GLN A 96 16.21 -8.90 -21.35
CA GLN A 96 14.81 -9.00 -21.78
C GLN A 96 13.85 -8.52 -20.69
N THR A 97 14.09 -8.89 -19.44
CA THR A 97 13.25 -8.48 -18.30
C THR A 97 13.27 -6.96 -18.13
N VAL A 98 14.45 -6.34 -18.17
CA VAL A 98 14.60 -4.89 -18.09
C VAL A 98 13.85 -4.19 -19.23
N LEU A 99 14.02 -4.65 -20.47
CA LEU A 99 13.33 -4.07 -21.63
C LEU A 99 11.81 -4.23 -21.52
N THR A 100 11.31 -5.41 -21.16
CA THR A 100 9.88 -5.64 -20.99
C THR A 100 9.28 -4.77 -19.89
N MET A 101 9.97 -4.57 -18.77
CA MET A 101 9.48 -3.67 -17.71
C MET A 101 9.50 -2.21 -18.15
N ALA A 102 10.51 -1.77 -18.90
CA ALA A 102 10.57 -0.42 -19.44
C ALA A 102 9.41 -0.14 -20.41
N TYR A 103 9.11 -1.07 -21.33
CA TYR A 103 7.95 -0.93 -22.23
C TYR A 103 6.63 -0.87 -21.47
N LYS A 104 6.44 -1.73 -20.46
CA LYS A 104 5.23 -1.70 -19.63
C LYS A 104 5.09 -0.39 -18.84
N ALA A 105 6.19 0.15 -18.32
CA ALA A 105 6.17 1.45 -17.63
C ALA A 105 5.72 2.56 -18.58
N HIS A 106 6.27 2.59 -19.80
CA HIS A 106 5.87 3.54 -20.82
C HIS A 106 4.39 3.39 -21.25
N GLU A 107 3.90 2.16 -21.41
CA GLU A 107 2.48 1.89 -21.69
C GLU A 107 1.57 2.41 -20.57
N VAL A 108 1.95 2.23 -19.31
CA VAL A 108 1.20 2.74 -18.16
C VAL A 108 1.20 4.27 -18.12
N GLU A 109 2.34 4.91 -18.35
CA GLU A 109 2.47 6.37 -18.43
C GLU A 109 1.59 6.95 -19.53
N ASN A 110 1.62 6.37 -20.74
CA ASN A 110 0.78 6.83 -21.85
C ASN A 110 -0.72 6.68 -21.55
N VAL A 111 -1.12 5.60 -20.85
CA VAL A 111 -2.53 5.42 -20.45
C VAL A 111 -2.93 6.47 -19.42
N LEU A 112 -2.07 6.79 -18.45
CA LEU A 112 -2.33 7.82 -17.46
C LEU A 112 -2.46 9.20 -18.11
N GLU A 113 -1.56 9.54 -19.04
CA GLU A 113 -1.62 10.80 -19.81
C GLU A 113 -2.96 10.94 -20.54
N VAL A 114 -3.40 9.89 -21.26
CA VAL A 114 -4.70 9.88 -21.94
C VAL A 114 -5.86 10.03 -20.97
N VAL A 115 -5.80 9.43 -19.77
CA VAL A 115 -6.84 9.58 -18.75
C VAL A 115 -6.90 11.01 -18.23
N GLU A 116 -5.76 11.62 -17.91
CA GLU A 116 -5.68 13.00 -17.44
C GLU A 116 -6.22 13.99 -18.50
N GLU A 117 -5.88 13.79 -19.78
CA GLU A 117 -6.42 14.58 -20.89
C GLU A 117 -7.94 14.44 -21.03
N LEU A 118 -8.48 13.23 -20.82
CA LEU A 118 -9.92 13.00 -20.87
C LEU A 118 -10.63 13.65 -19.69
N GLU A 119 -10.09 13.52 -18.47
CA GLU A 119 -10.63 14.16 -17.26
C GLU A 119 -10.70 15.68 -17.44
N ALA A 120 -9.64 16.32 -17.94
CA ALA A 120 -9.61 17.75 -18.22
C ALA A 120 -10.70 18.19 -19.21
N ARG A 121 -10.94 17.40 -20.26
CA ARG A 121 -12.00 17.70 -21.25
C ARG A 121 -13.41 17.65 -20.67
N PHE A 122 -13.67 16.75 -19.71
CA PHE A 122 -14.98 16.65 -19.05
C PHE A 122 -15.19 17.74 -17.98
N GLU A 123 -14.11 18.29 -17.41
CA GLU A 123 -14.18 19.43 -16.50
C GLU A 123 -14.43 20.76 -17.24
N ASP A 124 -13.94 20.87 -18.48
CA ASP A 124 -14.10 22.05 -19.34
C ASP A 124 -15.40 22.05 -20.17
N GLU A 125 -16.14 20.92 -20.25
CA GLU A 125 -17.48 20.89 -20.84
C GLU A 125 -18.49 21.54 -19.87
N PRO A 126 -19.09 22.69 -20.23
CA PRO A 126 -20.10 23.30 -19.37
C PRO A 126 -21.26 22.33 -19.22
N SER A 127 -21.67 22.10 -17.98
CA SER A 127 -22.87 21.30 -17.69
C SER A 127 -24.09 21.98 -18.30
N ASP A 128 -24.63 21.41 -19.38
CA ASP A 128 -25.94 21.77 -19.95
C ASP A 128 -27.09 21.50 -18.97
#